data_AF-D8M8L7-F1
#
_entry.id   AF-D8M8L7-F1
#
_cell.length_a   1.000
_cell.length_b   1.000
_cell.length_c   1.000
_cell.angle_alpha   90.00
_cell.angle_beta   90.00
_cell.angle_gamma   90.00
#
_symmetry.space_group_name_H-M   'P 1'
#
loop_
_entity.id
_entity.type
_entity.pdbx_description
1 polymer ?
#
loop_
_entity_poly.entity_id
_entity_poly.type
_entity_poly.pdbx_seq_one_letter_code
_entity_poly.pdbx_strand_id
1 'polypeptide(L)'
;MHILQRKGNRRFHDPVKMVTQLNSWFKGRLHAEISEKSCSMSCQIRIFFEADILLTPHGAGATNMIFMRPRTVFIEAFPPYFLECMFMNLANIVRVHYLSIAVYNETFLAKKVQPGDGEKHYELGIIMRTRRRFINARVAPSPSAVFPAIQERCV
;
A
#
# COMPACT_ATOMS: atom_id res chain seq x y z
N MET A 1 -7.70 11.74 2.89
CA MET A 1 -6.82 10.61 2.53
C MET A 1 -7.68 9.43 2.13
N HIS A 2 -7.37 8.80 1.01
CA HIS A 2 -8.06 7.60 0.54
C HIS A 2 -7.23 6.36 0.81
N ILE A 3 -7.88 5.32 1.33
CA ILE A 3 -7.33 3.98 1.44
C ILE A 3 -8.00 3.11 0.39
N LEU A 4 -7.26 2.79 -0.66
CA LEU A 4 -7.80 2.04 -1.79
C LEU A 4 -7.84 0.55 -1.47
N GLN A 5 -9.04 0.01 -1.24
CA GLN A 5 -9.25 -1.39 -0.95
C GLN A 5 -9.52 -2.20 -2.23
N ARG A 6 -8.89 -3.37 -2.31
CA ARG A 6 -8.99 -4.30 -3.44
C ARG A 6 -9.92 -5.47 -3.11
N LYS A 7 -10.63 -5.98 -4.14
CA LYS A 7 -11.30 -7.28 -4.09
C LYS A 7 -10.28 -8.40 -4.38
N GLY A 8 -10.41 -9.53 -3.67
CA GLY A 8 -9.55 -10.71 -3.86
C GLY A 8 -8.26 -10.71 -3.04
N ASN A 9 -7.16 -11.20 -3.65
CA ASN A 9 -5.84 -11.26 -3.02
C ASN A 9 -5.18 -9.89 -2.94
N ARG A 10 -4.16 -9.74 -2.07
CA ARG A 10 -3.39 -8.48 -1.94
C ARG A 10 -4.26 -7.30 -1.53
N ARG A 11 -5.19 -7.56 -0.61
CA ARG A 11 -6.05 -6.54 0.00
C ARG A 11 -5.56 -6.24 1.40
N PHE A 12 -5.94 -5.09 1.95
CA PHE A 12 -5.75 -4.84 3.37
C PHE A 12 -6.54 -5.86 4.18
N HIS A 13 -5.93 -6.41 5.23
CA HIS A 13 -6.58 -7.40 6.09
C HIS A 13 -7.78 -6.80 6.83
N ASP A 14 -7.61 -5.61 7.41
CA ASP A 14 -8.63 -4.89 8.17
C ASP A 14 -8.53 -3.37 7.89
N PRO A 15 -9.08 -2.90 6.75
CA PRO A 15 -9.01 -1.48 6.39
C PRO A 15 -9.87 -0.60 7.30
N VAL A 16 -10.94 -1.15 7.91
CA VAL A 16 -11.83 -0.39 8.80
C VAL A 16 -11.09 -0.02 10.07
N LYS A 17 -10.42 -0.99 10.71
CA LYS A 17 -9.57 -0.71 11.87
C LYS A 17 -8.48 0.30 11.55
N MET A 18 -7.86 0.19 10.38
CA MET A 18 -6.83 1.14 9.94
C MET A 18 -7.38 2.57 9.84
N VAL A 19 -8.54 2.77 9.20
CA VAL A 19 -9.21 4.08 9.13
C VAL A 19 -9.53 4.62 10.52
N THR A 20 -10.11 3.80 11.39
CA THR A 20 -10.44 4.20 12.77
C THR A 20 -9.21 4.65 13.53
N GLN A 21 -8.10 3.90 13.41
CA GLN A 21 -6.84 4.22 14.06
C GLN A 21 -6.23 5.52 13.51
N LEU A 22 -6.27 5.74 12.19
CA LEU A 22 -5.78 6.97 11.56
C LEU A 22 -6.58 8.20 11.97
N ASN A 23 -7.91 8.13 11.90
CA ASN A 23 -8.79 9.23 12.27
C ASN A 23 -8.64 9.59 13.76
N SER A 24 -8.47 8.58 14.62
CA SER A 24 -8.19 8.77 16.04
C SER A 24 -6.83 9.43 16.29
N TRP A 25 -5.78 8.97 15.61
CA TRP A 25 -4.42 9.49 15.77
C TRP A 25 -4.28 10.95 15.34
N PHE A 26 -4.83 11.31 14.18
CA PHE A 26 -4.69 12.65 13.60
C PHE A 26 -5.71 13.68 14.12
N LYS A 27 -6.71 13.26 14.93
CA LYS A 27 -7.66 14.14 15.64
C LYS A 27 -8.22 15.28 14.78
N GLY A 28 -8.80 14.94 13.63
CA GLY A 28 -9.44 15.92 12.73
C GLY A 28 -8.50 16.67 11.78
N ARG A 29 -7.17 16.56 11.93
CA ARG A 29 -6.19 17.11 10.96
C ARG A 29 -6.14 16.32 9.66
N LEU A 30 -6.61 15.08 9.69
CA LEU A 30 -6.72 14.22 8.53
C LEU A 30 -8.03 13.43 8.64
N HIS A 31 -8.75 13.35 7.52
CA HIS A 31 -9.85 12.42 7.35
C HIS A 31 -9.42 11.28 6.43
N ALA A 32 -9.41 10.05 6.95
CA ALA A 32 -9.17 8.83 6.21
C ALA A 32 -10.50 8.14 5.91
N GLU A 33 -10.66 7.67 4.68
CA GLU A 33 -11.81 6.88 4.23
C GLU A 33 -11.38 5.71 3.35
N ILE A 34 -12.23 4.69 3.27
CA ILE A 34 -12.01 3.54 2.39
C ILE A 34 -12.65 3.83 1.05
N SER A 35 -11.85 3.75 -0.02
CA SER A 35 -12.35 3.81 -1.39
C SER A 35 -12.23 2.43 -2.03
N GLU A 36 -13.32 1.93 -2.61
CA GLU A 36 -13.31 0.63 -3.27
C GLU A 36 -12.81 0.73 -4.71
N LYS A 37 -11.90 -0.18 -5.08
CA LYS A 37 -11.44 -0.28 -6.47
C LYS A 37 -12.52 -0.80 -7.44
N SER A 38 -13.57 -1.46 -6.98
CA SER A 38 -14.56 -2.12 -7.85
C SER A 38 -15.61 -1.18 -8.45
N CYS A 39 -15.20 0.00 -8.90
CA CYS A 39 -16.04 0.92 -9.66
C CYS A 39 -15.51 1.10 -11.09
N SER A 40 -16.26 1.84 -11.92
CA SER A 40 -15.87 2.15 -13.31
C SER A 40 -14.49 2.81 -13.39
N MET A 41 -13.87 2.80 -14.57
CA MET A 41 -12.60 3.47 -14.80
C MET A 41 -12.67 4.97 -14.43
N SER A 42 -13.74 5.66 -14.81
CA SER A 42 -13.97 7.07 -14.47
C SER A 42 -14.01 7.31 -12.96
N CYS A 43 -14.67 6.43 -12.21
CA CYS A 43 -14.67 6.49 -10.76
C CYS A 43 -13.28 6.24 -10.16
N GLN A 44 -12.53 5.25 -10.67
CA GLN A 44 -11.16 5.01 -10.23
C GLN A 44 -10.27 6.22 -10.49
N ILE A 45 -10.37 6.85 -11.67
CA ILE A 45 -9.63 8.08 -12.01
C ILE A 45 -9.97 9.18 -11.02
N ARG A 46 -11.26 9.39 -10.72
CA ARG A 46 -11.71 10.42 -9.78
C ARG A 46 -11.12 10.22 -8.37
N ILE A 47 -11.13 9.00 -7.84
CA ILE A 47 -10.52 8.67 -6.53
C ILE A 47 -9.04 9.07 -6.51
N PHE A 48 -8.29 8.74 -7.57
CA PHE A 48 -6.87 9.10 -7.64
C PHE A 48 -6.67 10.61 -7.80
N PHE A 49 -7.46 11.27 -8.62
CA PHE A 49 -7.34 12.72 -8.86
C PHE A 49 -7.66 13.56 -7.62
N GLU A 50 -8.70 13.18 -6.87
CA GLU A 50 -9.14 13.91 -5.68
C GLU A 50 -8.21 13.69 -4.48
N ALA A 51 -7.51 12.56 -4.41
CA ALA A 51 -6.68 12.21 -3.25
C ALA A 51 -5.46 13.14 -3.04
N ASP A 52 -5.37 13.76 -1.85
CA ASP A 52 -4.13 14.40 -1.38
C ASP A 52 -3.08 13.38 -0.91
N ILE A 53 -3.58 12.30 -0.29
CA ILE A 53 -2.81 11.14 0.15
C ILE A 53 -3.60 9.90 -0.25
N LEU A 54 -2.96 8.99 -0.98
CA LEU A 54 -3.53 7.71 -1.39
C LEU A 54 -2.66 6.56 -0.87
N LEU A 55 -3.26 5.70 -0.05
CA LEU A 55 -2.63 4.46 0.43
C LEU A 55 -3.25 3.26 -0.27
N THR A 56 -2.44 2.41 -0.88
CA THR A 56 -2.94 1.23 -1.59
C THR A 56 -2.02 0.01 -1.45
N PRO A 57 -2.56 -1.22 -1.45
CA PRO A 57 -1.73 -2.41 -1.57
C PRO A 57 -1.05 -2.47 -2.95
N HIS A 58 0.16 -3.02 -3.00
CA HIS A 58 0.89 -3.22 -4.24
C HIS A 58 0.06 -3.95 -5.31
N GLY A 59 0.14 -3.44 -6.55
CA GLY A 59 -0.29 -4.15 -7.75
C GLY A 59 -0.68 -3.22 -8.88
N ALA A 60 -1.01 -3.79 -10.04
CA ALA A 60 -1.22 -3.05 -11.29
C ALA A 60 -2.27 -1.92 -11.26
N GLY A 61 -3.09 -1.79 -10.21
CA GLY A 61 -3.95 -0.60 -10.06
C GLY A 61 -3.19 0.67 -9.71
N ALA A 62 -1.99 0.55 -9.16
CA ALA A 62 -1.12 1.68 -8.84
C ALA A 62 -0.70 2.48 -10.07
N THR A 63 -0.83 1.95 -11.29
CA THR A 63 -0.62 2.72 -12.52
C THR A 63 -1.56 3.92 -12.63
N ASN A 64 -2.74 3.88 -12.01
CA ASN A 64 -3.67 5.02 -11.98
C ASN A 64 -3.10 6.23 -11.23
N MET A 65 -1.96 6.11 -10.57
CA MET A 65 -1.20 7.24 -10.00
C MET A 65 -0.90 8.32 -11.04
N ILE A 66 -0.87 7.99 -12.34
CA ILE A 66 -0.74 8.99 -13.41
C ILE A 66 -1.85 10.06 -13.40
N PHE A 67 -3.00 9.75 -12.79
CA PHE A 67 -4.12 10.68 -12.67
C PHE A 67 -4.10 11.48 -11.36
N MET A 68 -3.15 11.24 -10.46
CA MET A 68 -3.03 12.03 -9.24
C MET A 68 -2.51 13.43 -9.55
N ARG A 69 -2.92 14.40 -8.72
CA ARG A 69 -2.42 15.78 -8.83
C ARG A 69 -0.92 15.82 -8.42
N PRO A 70 -0.06 16.57 -9.11
CA PRO A 70 1.32 16.76 -8.68
C PRO A 70 1.42 17.27 -7.23
N ARG A 71 2.50 16.89 -6.53
CA ARG A 71 2.78 17.20 -5.10
C ARG A 71 1.82 16.57 -4.09
N THR A 72 1.03 15.59 -4.51
CA THR A 72 0.29 14.69 -3.61
C THR A 72 1.15 13.49 -3.20
N VAL A 73 0.66 12.66 -2.27
CA VAL A 73 1.40 11.54 -1.71
C VAL A 73 0.77 10.21 -2.14
N PHE A 74 1.60 9.31 -2.66
CA PHE A 74 1.24 7.93 -2.97
C PHE A 74 2.01 6.98 -2.05
N ILE A 75 1.28 6.23 -1.24
CA ILE A 75 1.83 5.26 -0.29
C ILE A 75 1.50 3.86 -0.79
N GLU A 76 2.54 3.11 -1.15
CA GLU A 76 2.44 1.74 -1.59
C GLU A 76 2.73 0.77 -0.44
N ALA A 77 1.74 -0.02 -0.06
CA ALA A 77 1.87 -1.05 0.96
C ALA A 77 2.15 -2.41 0.32
N PHE A 78 3.33 -2.97 0.58
CA PHE A 78 3.75 -4.24 0.02
C PHE A 78 3.29 -5.43 0.88
N PRO A 79 2.91 -6.56 0.25
CA PRO A 79 2.77 -7.83 0.95
C PRO A 79 4.08 -8.26 1.63
N PRO A 80 4.01 -9.14 2.66
CA PRO A 80 5.17 -9.72 3.32
C PRO A 80 6.24 -10.23 2.35
N TYR A 81 7.51 -9.84 2.56
CA TYR A 81 8.67 -10.31 1.79
C TYR A 81 8.59 -10.10 0.27
N PHE A 82 7.76 -9.17 -0.19
CA PHE A 82 7.66 -8.77 -1.57
C PHE A 82 8.01 -7.28 -1.70
N LEU A 83 8.90 -6.93 -2.63
CA LEU A 83 9.26 -5.55 -2.94
C LEU A 83 9.53 -5.43 -4.44
N GLU A 84 9.04 -4.35 -5.03
CA GLU A 84 9.28 -4.01 -6.43
C GLU A 84 9.15 -2.50 -6.65
N CYS A 85 10.22 -1.84 -7.06
CA CYS A 85 10.28 -0.37 -7.11
C CYS A 85 9.73 0.25 -8.40
N MET A 86 8.95 -0.49 -9.20
CA MET A 86 8.51 0.00 -10.52
C MET A 86 7.66 1.28 -10.42
N PHE A 87 6.81 1.40 -9.40
CA PHE A 87 5.95 2.57 -9.24
C PHE A 87 6.68 3.81 -8.71
N MET A 88 7.85 3.64 -8.08
CA MET A 88 8.68 4.77 -7.65
C MET A 88 9.10 5.64 -8.84
N ASN A 89 9.52 5.01 -9.94
CA ASN A 89 9.91 5.72 -11.16
C ASN A 89 8.71 6.46 -11.78
N LEU A 90 7.54 5.82 -11.80
CA LEU A 90 6.33 6.44 -12.31
C LEU A 90 5.94 7.66 -11.48
N ALA A 91 5.99 7.56 -10.15
CA ALA A 91 5.69 8.66 -9.25
C ALA A 91 6.60 9.86 -9.49
N ASN A 92 7.90 9.62 -9.70
CA ASN A 92 8.86 10.68 -10.02
C ASN A 92 8.51 11.40 -11.34
N ILE A 93 8.12 10.66 -12.38
CA ILE A 93 7.71 11.22 -13.68
C ILE A 93 6.48 12.13 -13.50
N VAL A 94 5.49 11.70 -12.72
CA VAL A 94 4.23 12.46 -12.51
C VAL A 94 4.29 13.42 -11.33
N ARG A 95 5.47 13.60 -10.72
CA ARG A 95 5.74 14.51 -9.60
C ARG A 95 4.86 14.26 -8.37
N VAL A 96 4.64 12.99 -8.06
CA VAL A 96 3.95 12.51 -6.86
C VAL A 96 4.99 12.01 -5.86
N HIS A 97 4.80 12.33 -4.58
CA HIS A 97 5.68 11.87 -3.51
C HIS A 97 5.40 10.39 -3.22
N TYR A 98 6.36 9.53 -3.54
CA TYR A 98 6.24 8.09 -3.34
C TYR A 98 6.79 7.65 -1.98
N LEU A 99 6.03 6.82 -1.28
CA LEU A 99 6.46 6.12 -0.08
C LEU A 99 6.15 4.64 -0.20
N SER A 100 7.11 3.79 0.14
CA SER A 100 6.92 2.34 0.23
C SER A 100 6.83 1.92 1.70
N ILE A 101 5.79 1.17 2.05
CA ILE A 101 5.65 0.52 3.35
C ILE A 101 5.76 -0.99 3.15
N ALA A 102 6.79 -1.60 3.72
CA ALA A 102 6.95 -3.04 3.74
C ALA A 102 6.21 -3.64 4.95
N VAL A 103 5.56 -4.78 4.73
CA VAL A 103 4.98 -5.60 5.79
C VAL A 103 5.93 -6.78 6.02
N TYR A 104 6.08 -7.22 7.27
CA TYR A 104 6.87 -8.42 7.63
C TYR A 104 6.04 -9.45 8.41
N ASN A 105 4.72 -9.29 8.39
CA ASN A 105 3.78 -10.13 9.11
C ASN A 105 3.57 -11.49 8.41
N GLU A 106 4.00 -12.58 9.05
CA GLU A 106 3.82 -13.97 8.59
C GLU A 106 2.46 -14.59 8.89
N THR A 107 1.58 -13.90 9.61
CA THR A 107 0.22 -14.37 9.86
C THR A 107 -0.61 -14.48 8.57
N PHE A 108 -0.33 -13.65 7.56
CA PHE A 108 -1.14 -13.55 6.35
C PHE A 108 -0.40 -13.92 5.07
N LEU A 109 0.29 -15.05 5.07
CA LEU A 109 1.07 -15.54 3.93
C LEU A 109 0.21 -16.02 2.76
N ALA A 110 0.83 -16.11 1.59
CA ALA A 110 0.22 -16.72 0.42
C ALA A 110 0.11 -18.25 0.61
N LYS A 111 -0.90 -18.89 -0.01
CA LYS A 111 -1.23 -20.33 0.19
C LYS A 111 -0.06 -21.33 0.07
N LYS A 112 1.00 -21.00 -0.68
CA LYS A 112 2.16 -21.88 -0.97
C LYS A 112 3.45 -21.43 -0.27
N VAL A 113 3.32 -20.62 0.77
CA VAL A 113 4.42 -20.06 1.54
C VAL A 113 4.21 -20.47 2.99
N GLN A 114 5.25 -21.05 3.58
CA GLN A 114 5.26 -21.43 4.99
C GLN A 114 5.86 -20.28 5.84
N PRO A 115 5.50 -20.20 7.13
CA PRO A 115 6.21 -19.33 8.07
C PRO A 115 7.72 -19.59 8.04
N GLY A 116 8.53 -18.55 8.12
CA GLY A 116 9.99 -18.61 8.00
C GLY A 116 10.55 -18.73 6.57
N ASP A 117 9.72 -19.02 5.54
CA ASP A 117 10.21 -19.07 4.15
C ASP A 117 10.80 -17.72 3.69
N GLY A 118 10.25 -16.62 4.20
CA GLY A 118 10.70 -15.27 3.88
C GLY A 118 12.15 -15.02 4.31
N GLU A 119 12.39 -15.18 5.61
CA GLU A 119 13.72 -15.03 6.22
C GLU A 119 14.73 -16.00 5.61
N LYS A 120 14.36 -17.29 5.52
CA LYS A 120 15.21 -18.31 4.90
C LYS A 120 15.63 -17.95 3.47
N HIS A 121 14.70 -17.47 2.65
CA HIS A 121 15.05 -17.04 1.28
C HIS A 121 15.93 -15.79 1.26
N TYR A 122 15.81 -14.91 2.26
CA TYR A 122 16.65 -13.74 2.42
C TYR A 122 18.09 -14.16 2.79
N GLU A 123 18.25 -14.99 3.83
CA GLU A 123 19.54 -15.55 4.27
C GLU A 123 20.27 -16.30 3.16
N LEU A 124 19.54 -17.05 2.34
CA LEU A 124 20.10 -17.77 1.19
C LEU A 124 20.45 -16.86 -0.01
N GLY A 125 20.15 -15.56 0.05
CA GLY A 125 20.39 -14.62 -1.05
C GLY A 125 19.51 -14.84 -2.28
N ILE A 126 18.44 -15.66 -2.16
CA ILE A 126 17.56 -16.02 -3.30
C ILE A 126 16.23 -15.26 -3.29
N ILE A 127 16.03 -14.33 -2.35
CA ILE A 127 14.75 -13.62 -2.20
C ILE A 127 14.33 -12.88 -3.47
N MET A 128 15.26 -12.28 -4.23
CA MET A 128 14.92 -11.64 -5.51
C MET A 128 14.40 -12.66 -6.54
N ARG A 129 14.96 -13.88 -6.50
CA ARG A 129 14.47 -15.16 -7.07
C ARG A 129 12.99 -15.41 -6.81
N THR A 130 12.67 -15.42 -5.52
CA THR A 130 11.49 -16.11 -4.98
C THR A 130 10.38 -15.16 -4.51
N ARG A 131 10.63 -13.84 -4.46
CA ARG A 131 9.71 -12.83 -3.94
C ARG A 131 8.29 -12.92 -4.52
N ARG A 132 8.16 -13.28 -5.80
CA ARG A 132 6.85 -13.44 -6.46
C ARG A 132 5.97 -14.52 -5.83
N ARG A 133 6.52 -15.46 -5.05
CA ARG A 133 5.75 -16.43 -4.27
C ARG A 133 4.90 -15.77 -3.18
N PHE A 134 5.39 -14.65 -2.64
CA PHE A 134 4.74 -13.93 -1.54
C PHE A 134 3.73 -12.90 -2.03
N ILE A 135 3.72 -12.59 -3.33
CA ILE A 135 2.95 -11.48 -3.89
C ILE A 135 1.47 -11.52 -3.50
N ASN A 136 0.84 -12.70 -3.39
CA ASN A 136 -0.59 -12.84 -3.16
C ASN A 136 -1.04 -12.76 -1.69
N ALA A 137 -0.10 -12.58 -0.75
CA ALA A 137 -0.37 -12.43 0.67
C ALA A 137 -1.29 -11.21 0.95
N ARG A 138 -1.97 -11.22 2.11
CA ARG A 138 -2.73 -10.03 2.53
C ARG A 138 -1.77 -8.98 3.08
N VAL A 139 -2.17 -7.73 2.99
CA VAL A 139 -1.38 -6.58 3.43
C VAL A 139 -1.91 -6.13 4.79
N ALA A 140 -1.04 -6.11 5.80
CA ALA A 140 -1.40 -5.74 7.17
C ALA A 140 -0.24 -4.95 7.81
N PRO A 141 -0.01 -3.69 7.36
CA PRO A 141 1.05 -2.86 7.91
C PRO A 141 0.74 -2.48 9.35
N SER A 142 1.79 -2.40 10.17
CA SER A 142 1.65 -1.91 11.53
C SER A 142 1.34 -0.40 11.53
N PRO A 143 0.60 0.10 12.53
CA PRO A 143 0.42 1.55 12.70
C PRO A 143 1.75 2.31 12.79
N SER A 144 2.79 1.68 13.37
CA SER A 144 4.14 2.25 13.45
C SER A 144 4.81 2.48 12.09
N ALA A 145 4.41 1.77 11.03
CA ALA A 145 4.92 1.99 9.69
C ALA A 145 4.08 3.04 8.92
N VAL A 146 2.77 3.09 9.18
CA VAL A 146 1.83 3.96 8.45
C VAL A 146 1.82 5.38 9.01
N PHE A 147 1.82 5.55 10.33
CA PHE A 147 1.61 6.86 10.94
C PHE A 147 2.76 7.83 10.68
N PRO A 148 4.05 7.45 10.84
CA PRO A 148 5.16 8.34 10.52
C PRO A 148 5.17 8.76 9.04
N ALA A 149 4.89 7.81 8.13
CA ALA A 149 4.82 8.06 6.69
C ALA A 149 3.79 9.14 6.32
N ILE A 150 2.70 9.23 7.07
CA ILE A 150 1.66 10.26 6.90
C ILE A 150 2.02 11.55 7.65
N GLN A 151 2.54 11.44 8.88
CA GLN A 151 2.82 12.58 9.75
C GLN A 151 3.86 13.54 9.15
N GLU A 152 4.90 13.02 8.49
CA GLU A 152 5.91 13.83 7.79
C GLU A 152 5.34 14.69 6.64
N ARG A 153 4.06 14.49 6.28
CA ARG A 153 3.40 15.14 5.13
C ARG A 153 2.14 15.92 5.48
N CYS A 154 1.66 15.81 6.72
CA CYS A 154 0.49 16.53 7.23
C CYS A 154 0.85 17.72 8.14
N VAL A 155 2.14 17.96 8.40
CA VAL A 155 2.66 19.05 9.25
C VAL A 155 3.60 19.93 8.46
#